data_AF-A0A950MSG9-F1
#
_entry.id   AF-A0A950MSG9-F1
#
_cell.length_a   1.000
_cell.length_b   1.000
_cell.length_c   1.000
_cell.angle_alpha   90.00
_cell.angle_beta   90.00
_cell.angle_gamma   90.00
#
_symmetry.space_group_name_H-M   'P 1'
#
loop_
_entity.id
_entity.type
_entity.pdbx_description
1 polymer ?
#
loop_
_entity_poly.entity_id
_entity_poly.type
_entity_poly.pdbx_seq_one_letter_code
_entity_poly.pdbx_strand_id
1 'polypeptide(L)'
;MDQHRKKVDLIGEVRGTELDGQKFVLRLDSGRKVSGRFHPEQEPLILEALSGHLSRRLQVIGVGQFGEDGNLEQIVQVSEAKLVPLEPELSDEVPIWERIIALGKNEPDATWEAVPPDLAESVDHYLHGRKDKR
;
A
#
# COMPACT_ATOMS: atom_id res chain seq x y z
N MET A 1 -24.44 -11.94 -26.94
CA MET A 1 -24.92 -10.94 -25.96
C MET A 1 -23.89 -10.88 -24.85
N ASP A 2 -23.18 -9.77 -24.73
CA ASP A 2 -21.94 -9.64 -23.94
C ASP A 2 -22.26 -8.85 -22.64
N GLN A 3 -23.24 -9.33 -21.86
CA GLN A 3 -23.90 -8.56 -20.80
C GLN A 3 -23.04 -8.27 -19.55
N HIS A 4 -21.82 -8.81 -19.50
CA HIS A 4 -20.95 -8.72 -18.33
C HIS A 4 -19.62 -8.01 -18.59
N ARG A 5 -19.46 -7.36 -19.76
CA ARG A 5 -18.28 -6.56 -20.07
C ARG A 5 -18.52 -5.09 -19.75
N LYS A 6 -17.69 -4.53 -18.88
CA LYS A 6 -17.79 -3.12 -18.46
C LYS A 6 -16.42 -2.46 -18.51
N LYS A 7 -16.40 -1.14 -18.72
CA LYS A 7 -15.17 -0.35 -18.60
C LYS A 7 -14.69 -0.37 -17.15
N VAL A 8 -13.38 -0.46 -16.99
CA VAL A 8 -12.71 -0.46 -15.69
C VAL A 8 -11.52 0.51 -15.71
N ASP A 9 -11.27 1.11 -14.56
CA ASP A 9 -10.04 1.84 -14.24
C ASP A 9 -9.56 1.30 -12.90
N LEU A 10 -8.43 0.60 -12.92
CA LEU A 10 -7.94 -0.17 -11.77
C LEU A 10 -6.50 0.21 -11.49
N ILE A 11 -6.19 0.41 -10.21
CA ILE A 11 -4.83 0.60 -9.73
C ILE A 11 -4.48 -0.60 -8.85
N GLY A 12 -3.29 -1.16 -9.05
CA GLY A 12 -2.84 -2.25 -8.23
C GLY A 12 -1.38 -2.61 -8.43
N GLU A 13 -0.94 -3.59 -7.65
CA GLU A 13 0.41 -4.13 -7.69
C GLU A 13 0.51 -5.30 -8.65
N VAL A 14 1.48 -5.27 -9.57
CA VAL A 14 1.74 -6.41 -10.46
C VAL A 14 2.49 -7.48 -9.68
N ARG A 15 1.90 -8.69 -9.58
CA ARG A 15 2.45 -9.81 -8.80
C ARG A 15 2.98 -10.96 -9.65
N GLY A 16 2.76 -10.92 -10.96
CA GLY A 16 3.23 -11.94 -11.88
C GLY A 16 2.88 -11.61 -13.33
N THR A 17 3.62 -12.22 -14.25
CA THR A 17 3.45 -12.09 -15.70
C THR A 17 3.79 -13.40 -16.41
N GLU A 18 3.14 -13.67 -17.53
CA GLU A 18 3.39 -14.76 -18.46
C GLU A 18 3.56 -14.14 -19.86
N LEU A 19 4.78 -14.17 -20.40
CA LEU A 19 5.12 -13.45 -21.64
C LEU A 19 4.47 -14.07 -22.87
N ASP A 20 4.59 -15.39 -23.05
CA ASP A 20 4.01 -16.10 -24.20
C ASP A 20 2.48 -15.96 -24.25
N GLY A 21 1.84 -16.02 -23.07
CA GLY A 21 0.40 -15.87 -22.92
C GLY A 21 -0.08 -14.42 -22.85
N GLN A 22 0.84 -13.45 -22.84
CA GLN A 22 0.59 -12.02 -22.65
C GLN A 22 -0.33 -11.73 -21.46
N LYS A 23 -0.11 -12.43 -20.34
CA LYS A 23 -0.94 -12.31 -19.13
C LYS A 23 -0.20 -11.65 -18.00
N PHE A 24 -0.92 -10.92 -17.17
CA PHE A 24 -0.42 -10.37 -15.92
C PHE A 24 -1.43 -10.59 -14.79
N VAL A 25 -0.94 -10.50 -13.55
CA VAL A 25 -1.77 -10.56 -12.34
C VAL A 25 -1.63 -9.26 -11.57
N LEU A 26 -2.75 -8.56 -11.40
CA LEU A 26 -2.87 -7.33 -10.63
C LEU A 26 -3.48 -7.65 -9.26
N ARG A 27 -2.78 -7.31 -8.18
CA ARG A 27 -3.33 -7.32 -6.82
C ARG A 27 -3.87 -5.93 -6.50
N LEU A 28 -5.18 -5.85 -6.23
CA LEU A 28 -5.86 -4.64 -5.81
C LEU A 28 -5.63 -4.39 -4.30
N ASP A 29 -5.92 -3.18 -3.83
CA ASP A 29 -5.77 -2.82 -2.41
C ASP A 29 -6.67 -3.63 -1.48
N SER A 30 -7.80 -4.14 -2.00
CA SER A 30 -8.64 -5.14 -1.29
C SER A 30 -7.95 -6.49 -1.06
N GLY A 31 -6.72 -6.68 -1.56
CA GLY A 31 -5.99 -7.94 -1.55
C GLY A 31 -6.41 -8.93 -2.64
N ARG A 32 -7.54 -8.69 -3.32
CA ARG A 32 -8.00 -9.50 -4.45
C ARG A 32 -7.00 -9.45 -5.61
N LYS A 33 -6.88 -10.58 -6.30
CA LYS A 33 -6.07 -10.73 -7.50
C LYS A 33 -6.98 -10.81 -8.72
N VAL A 34 -6.67 -10.03 -9.74
CA VAL A 34 -7.36 -10.02 -11.02
C VAL A 34 -6.34 -10.29 -12.10
N SER A 35 -6.64 -11.23 -12.99
CA SER A 35 -5.79 -11.48 -14.17
C SER A 35 -6.15 -10.52 -15.29
N GLY A 36 -5.17 -10.17 -16.12
CA GLY A 36 -5.38 -9.36 -17.30
C GLY A 36 -4.56 -9.84 -18.48
N ARG A 37 -4.95 -9.45 -19.70
CA ARG A 37 -4.15 -9.63 -20.91
C ARG A 37 -3.63 -8.28 -21.41
N PHE A 38 -2.34 -8.21 -21.71
CA PHE A 38 -1.69 -7.03 -22.27
C PHE A 38 -1.39 -7.23 -23.77
N HIS A 39 -1.18 -6.14 -24.50
CA HIS A 39 -0.65 -6.19 -25.87
C HIS A 39 0.89 -6.22 -25.85
N PRO A 40 1.57 -6.78 -26.86
CA PRO A 40 3.04 -6.89 -26.87
C PRO A 40 3.76 -5.54 -26.66
N GLU A 41 3.18 -4.46 -27.17
CA GLU A 41 3.68 -3.09 -26.99
C GLU A 41 3.69 -2.63 -25.52
N GLN A 42 2.86 -3.23 -24.67
CA GLN A 42 2.74 -2.93 -23.25
C GLN A 42 3.67 -3.82 -22.39
N GLU A 43 4.28 -4.85 -22.97
CA GLU A 43 5.14 -5.79 -22.22
C GLU A 43 6.25 -5.10 -21.42
N PRO A 44 7.02 -4.13 -21.97
CA PRO A 44 8.06 -3.44 -21.21
C PRO A 44 7.52 -2.76 -19.95
N LEU A 45 6.32 -2.17 -20.04
CA LEU A 45 5.66 -1.49 -18.92
C LEU A 45 5.21 -2.48 -17.85
N ILE A 46 4.68 -3.65 -18.24
CA ILE A 46 4.27 -4.71 -17.31
C ILE A 46 5.48 -5.26 -16.57
N LEU A 47 6.60 -5.47 -17.27
CA LEU A 47 7.85 -5.92 -16.68
C LEU A 47 8.44 -4.87 -15.72
N GLU A 48 8.39 -3.59 -16.09
CA GLU A 48 8.81 -2.50 -15.22
C GLU A 48 7.93 -2.42 -13.95
N ALA A 49 6.62 -2.58 -14.10
CA ALA A 49 5.69 -2.63 -12.98
C ALA A 49 5.96 -3.81 -12.04
N LEU A 50 6.29 -4.98 -12.60
CA LEU A 50 6.62 -6.18 -11.83
C LEU A 50 7.96 -6.02 -11.11
N SER A 51 8.97 -5.48 -11.77
CA SER A 51 10.29 -5.22 -11.16
C SER A 51 10.18 -4.18 -10.03
N GLY A 52 9.42 -3.10 -10.26
CA GLY A 52 9.20 -2.01 -9.32
C GLY A 52 7.99 -2.18 -8.38
N HIS A 53 7.46 -3.39 -8.22
CA HIS A 53 6.17 -3.62 -7.52
C HIS A 53 6.14 -3.13 -6.06
N LEU A 54 7.30 -2.97 -5.42
CA LEU A 54 7.40 -2.43 -4.06
C LEU A 54 7.26 -0.90 -3.98
N SER A 55 7.55 -0.18 -5.07
CA SER A 55 7.58 1.29 -5.10
C SER A 55 6.61 1.89 -6.13
N ARG A 56 5.90 1.06 -6.88
CA ARG A 56 5.02 1.48 -7.97
C ARG A 56 3.76 0.63 -8.02
N ARG A 57 2.74 1.21 -8.62
CA ARG A 57 1.49 0.57 -9.00
C ARG A 57 1.29 0.70 -10.50
N LEU A 58 0.52 -0.21 -11.05
CA LEU A 58 0.06 -0.14 -12.43
C LEU A 58 -1.38 0.33 -12.43
N GLN A 59 -1.67 1.44 -13.10
CA GLN A 59 -3.02 1.83 -13.47
C GLN A 59 -3.37 1.22 -14.82
N VAL A 60 -4.54 0.58 -14.90
CA VAL A 60 -5.04 -0.12 -16.07
C VAL A 60 -6.43 0.38 -16.40
N ILE A 61 -6.59 0.96 -17.58
CA ILE A 61 -7.89 1.34 -18.15
C ILE A 61 -8.21 0.37 -19.27
N GLY A 62 -9.42 -0.18 -19.26
CA GLY A 62 -9.82 -1.14 -20.29
C GLY A 62 -11.20 -1.73 -20.07
N VAL A 63 -11.37 -2.98 -20.47
CA VAL A 63 -12.62 -3.72 -20.34
C VAL A 63 -12.41 -4.91 -19.41
N GLY A 64 -13.23 -4.96 -18.37
CA GLY A 64 -13.32 -6.07 -17.42
C GLY A 64 -14.52 -6.95 -17.71
N GLN A 65 -14.34 -8.25 -17.50
CA GLN A 65 -15.41 -9.25 -17.46
C GLN A 65 -15.81 -9.52 -16.01
N PHE A 66 -17.10 -9.39 -15.75
CA PHE A 66 -17.69 -9.55 -14.43
C PHE A 66 -18.46 -10.87 -14.34
N GLY A 67 -18.46 -11.50 -13.17
CA GLY A 67 -19.31 -12.64 -12.86
C GLY A 67 -20.77 -12.22 -12.66
N GLU A 68 -21.66 -13.20 -12.51
CA GLU A 68 -23.07 -12.97 -12.18
C GLU A 68 -23.26 -12.31 -10.80
N ASP A 69 -22.29 -12.51 -9.91
CA ASP A 69 -22.21 -11.90 -8.58
C ASP A 69 -21.77 -10.42 -8.62
N GLY A 70 -21.47 -9.89 -9.81
CA GLY A 70 -20.98 -8.53 -10.01
C GLY A 70 -19.50 -8.32 -9.65
N ASN A 71 -18.75 -9.38 -9.34
CA ASN A 71 -17.32 -9.28 -9.11
C ASN A 71 -16.54 -9.25 -10.43
N LEU A 72 -15.52 -8.40 -10.49
CA LEU A 72 -14.54 -8.46 -11.59
C LEU A 72 -13.74 -9.77 -11.51
N GLU A 73 -13.85 -10.58 -12.57
CA GLU A 73 -13.12 -11.85 -12.72
C GLU A 73 -11.81 -11.65 -13.49
N GLN A 74 -11.85 -10.89 -14.59
CA GLN A 74 -10.70 -10.72 -15.48
C GLN A 74 -10.73 -9.39 -16.23
N ILE A 75 -9.57 -8.80 -16.49
CA ILE A 75 -9.37 -7.72 -17.46
C ILE A 75 -9.16 -8.36 -18.83
N VAL A 76 -10.15 -8.24 -19.72
CA VAL A 76 -10.12 -8.92 -21.03
C VAL A 76 -9.46 -8.09 -22.12
N GLN A 77 -9.36 -6.78 -21.92
CA GLN A 77 -8.69 -5.86 -22.82
C GLN A 77 -8.09 -4.69 -22.04
N VAL A 78 -6.84 -4.34 -22.35
CA VAL A 78 -6.16 -3.16 -21.81
C VAL A 78 -6.08 -2.10 -22.91
N SER A 79 -6.77 -0.98 -22.71
CA SER A 79 -6.74 0.17 -23.62
C SER A 79 -5.58 1.11 -23.29
N GLU A 80 -5.33 1.33 -22.01
CA GLU A 80 -4.24 2.17 -21.53
C GLU A 80 -3.65 1.56 -20.26
N ALA A 81 -2.35 1.67 -20.12
CA ALA A 81 -1.64 1.27 -18.91
C ALA A 81 -0.56 2.31 -18.61
N LYS A 82 -0.42 2.67 -17.33
CA LYS A 82 0.64 3.57 -16.88
C LYS A 82 1.12 3.22 -15.49
N LEU A 83 2.40 3.50 -15.23
CA LEU A 83 2.97 3.40 -13.90
C LEU A 83 2.54 4.60 -13.07
N VAL A 84 2.11 4.31 -11.85
CA VAL A 84 1.81 5.30 -10.82
C VAL A 84 2.81 5.07 -9.69
N PRO A 85 3.52 6.10 -9.20
CA PRO A 85 4.30 5.97 -7.99
C PRO A 85 3.43 5.42 -6.87
N LEU A 86 3.93 4.43 -6.12
CA LEU A 86 3.38 4.19 -4.81
C LEU A 86 3.86 5.37 -3.99
N GLU A 87 3.02 6.40 -3.83
CA GLU A 87 3.30 7.39 -2.81
C GLU A 87 3.57 6.60 -1.52
N PRO A 88 4.69 6.82 -0.82
CA PRO A 88 4.76 6.32 0.53
C PRO A 88 3.48 6.80 1.19
N GLU A 89 2.80 5.95 1.96
CA GLU A 89 1.91 6.49 2.98
C GLU A 89 2.80 7.40 3.83
N LEU A 90 2.85 8.68 3.45
CA LEU A 90 3.14 9.77 4.33
C LEU A 90 1.95 9.70 5.27
N SER A 91 2.08 8.83 6.27
CA SER A 91 1.42 9.06 7.52
C SER A 91 1.77 10.51 7.86
N ASP A 92 0.82 11.42 7.67
CA ASP A 92 0.87 12.80 8.15
C ASP A 92 1.06 12.85 9.69
N GLU A 93 1.17 11.71 10.35
CA GLU A 93 1.71 11.62 11.70
C GLU A 93 3.16 12.09 11.72
N VAL A 94 3.29 13.38 12.02
CA VAL A 94 4.42 13.98 12.73
C VAL A 94 5.14 12.92 13.57
N PRO A 95 6.46 12.71 13.39
CA PRO A 95 7.21 11.73 14.14
C PRO A 95 6.89 11.81 15.62
N ILE A 96 6.77 10.66 16.30
CA ILE A 96 6.36 10.63 17.71
C ILE A 96 7.24 11.53 18.59
N TRP A 97 8.53 11.68 18.25
CA TRP A 97 9.46 12.58 18.94
C TRP A 97 9.08 14.06 18.78
N GLU A 98 8.63 14.49 17.59
CA GLU A 98 8.15 15.87 17.37
C GLU A 98 6.88 16.14 18.18
N ARG A 99 6.00 15.13 18.31
CA ARG A 99 4.80 15.22 19.16
C ARG A 99 5.17 15.35 20.63
N ILE A 100 6.16 14.59 21.11
CA ILE A 100 6.66 14.66 22.50
C ILE A 100 7.24 16.06 22.79
N ILE A 101 8.06 16.60 21.89
CA ILE A 101 8.63 17.95 22.04
C ILE A 101 7.53 19.02 22.03
N ALA A 102 6.53 18.90 21.15
CA ALA A 102 5.41 19.83 21.09
C ALA A 102 4.58 19.83 22.37
N LEU A 103 4.38 18.66 22.99
CA LEU A 103 3.67 18.53 24.27
C LEU A 103 4.46 19.18 25.41
N GLY A 104 5.77 18.91 25.49
CA GLY A 104 6.59 19.44 26.59
C GLY A 104 7.08 20.89 26.42
N LYS A 105 6.77 21.53 25.29
CA LYS A 105 7.07 22.97 25.05
C LYS A 105 6.38 23.93 26.03
N ASN A 106 5.25 23.52 26.59
CA ASN A 106 4.48 24.31 27.54
C ASN A 106 4.75 23.91 29.00
N GLU A 107 5.63 22.95 29.22
CA GLU A 107 5.96 22.47 30.56
C GLU A 107 7.13 23.28 31.15
N PRO A 108 7.12 23.55 32.47
CA PRO A 108 8.24 24.18 33.16
C PRO A 108 9.53 23.35 33.09
N ASP A 109 10.69 24.02 33.14
CA ASP A 109 12.00 23.35 33.16
C ASP A 109 12.14 22.31 34.28
N ALA A 110 11.55 22.57 35.45
CA ALA A 110 11.52 21.64 36.58
C ALA A 110 10.82 20.30 36.24
N THR A 111 9.88 20.28 35.29
CA THR A 111 9.20 19.06 34.81
C THR A 111 10.15 18.23 33.95
N TRP A 112 11.02 18.87 33.17
CA TRP A 112 12.04 18.19 32.37
C TRP A 112 13.19 17.65 33.22
N GLU A 113 13.56 18.36 34.28
CA GLU A 113 14.56 17.90 35.26
C GLU A 113 14.09 16.66 36.04
N ALA A 114 12.78 16.47 36.18
CA ALA A 114 12.20 15.29 36.81
C ALA A 114 12.19 14.04 35.90
N VAL A 115 12.56 14.17 34.62
CA VAL A 115 12.68 13.02 33.71
C VAL A 115 13.86 12.14 34.14
N PRO A 116 13.63 10.84 34.40
CA PRO A 116 14.69 9.95 34.83
C PRO A 116 15.80 9.82 33.77
N PRO A 117 17.08 9.87 34.14
CA PRO A 117 18.18 9.75 33.19
C PRO A 117 18.25 8.38 32.53
N ASP A 118 17.68 7.34 33.16
CA ASP A 118 17.60 5.98 32.65
C ASP A 118 16.25 5.68 31.96
N LEU A 119 15.40 6.68 31.71
CA LEU A 119 14.06 6.48 31.16
C LEU A 119 14.09 5.62 29.89
N ALA A 120 15.04 5.85 28.98
CA ALA A 120 15.16 5.10 27.73
C ALA A 120 15.48 3.61 27.93
N GLU A 121 16.21 3.28 29.00
CA GLU A 121 16.61 1.91 29.34
C GLU A 121 15.55 1.21 30.20
N SER A 122 14.81 1.98 30.99
CA SER A 122 13.86 1.51 32.00
C SER A 122 12.40 1.92 31.70
N VAL A 123 12.03 2.15 30.43
CA VAL A 123 10.69 2.64 30.03
C VAL A 123 9.57 1.83 30.68
N ASP A 124 9.66 0.50 30.63
CA ASP A 124 8.65 -0.41 31.21
C ASP A 124 8.49 -0.22 32.72
N HIS A 125 9.57 0.08 33.43
CA HIS A 125 9.56 0.32 34.88
C HIS A 125 8.72 1.56 35.22
N TYR A 126 8.90 2.64 34.46
CA TYR A 126 8.23 3.91 34.70
C TYR A 126 6.79 3.92 34.18
N LEU A 127 6.49 3.23 33.09
CA LEU A 127 5.13 3.19 32.53
C LEU A 127 4.19 2.24 33.29
N HIS A 128 4.72 1.15 33.84
CA HIS A 128 3.89 0.11 34.44
C HIS A 128 4.04 -0.01 35.96
N GLY A 129 5.05 0.63 36.55
CA GLY A 129 5.36 0.51 37.97
C GLY A 129 5.76 -0.92 38.36
N ARG A 130 6.33 -1.10 39.55
CA ARG A 130 6.47 -2.44 40.13
C ARG A 130 5.06 -3.03 40.28
N LYS A 131 4.81 -4.19 39.66
CA LYS A 131 3.83 -5.12 40.23
C LYS A 131 4.32 -5.43 41.63
N ASP A 132 3.63 -4.95 42.66
CA ASP A 132 3.81 -5.41 44.02
C ASP A 132 3.64 -6.94 44.02
N LYS A 133 4.77 -7.65 44.04
CA LYS A 133 4.79 -9.03 44.50
C LYS A 133 4.75 -8.92 46.02
N ARG A 134 3.60 -9.33 46.55
CA ARG A 134 3.31 -9.71 47.94
C ARG A 134 4.54 -10.04 48.78
#